data_AF-A0A6P0NEZ7-F1
#
_entry.id   AF-A0A6P0NEZ7-F1
#
_cell.length_a   1.000
_cell.length_b   1.000
_cell.length_c   1.000
_cell.angle_alpha   90.00
_cell.angle_beta   90.00
_cell.angle_gamma   90.00
#
_symmetry.space_group_name_H-M   'P 1'
#
loop_
_entity.id
_entity.type
_entity.pdbx_description
1 polymer ?
#
loop_
_entity_poly.entity_id
_entity_poly.type
_entity_poly.pdbx_seq_one_letter_code
_entity_poly.pdbx_strand_id
1 'polypeptide(L)'
;MEKPRVIFLDAVGTLFGVQGSVGEVYSAIANQFGVTVPASALDKAFVKAFASAEPAVFPETDAEEIPQREFEWWWVIASRTFEQVGVLDQFTDFIDFFDELYGHFATAQPWFIYPDVIPALKAWQHIGIELGVVSNFDSRLH
;
A
#
# COMPACT_ATOMS: atom_id res chain seq x y z
N MET A 1 -34.12 14.79 -0.13
CA MET A 1 -33.52 13.59 -0.76
C MET A 1 -33.67 12.45 0.20
N GLU A 2 -34.01 11.25 -0.28
CA GLU A 2 -33.97 10.05 0.55
C GLU A 2 -32.52 9.69 0.89
N LYS A 3 -32.29 9.17 2.09
CA LYS A 3 -30.97 8.69 2.52
C LYS A 3 -30.67 7.32 1.88
N PRO A 4 -29.41 7.03 1.52
CA PRO A 4 -29.05 5.69 1.07
C PRO A 4 -29.22 4.67 2.19
N ARG A 5 -29.36 3.39 1.83
CA ARG A 5 -29.37 2.28 2.80
C ARG A 5 -27.97 1.84 3.19
N VAL A 6 -27.05 1.84 2.23
CA VAL A 6 -25.66 1.42 2.39
C VAL A 6 -24.73 2.39 1.66
N ILE A 7 -23.53 2.60 2.18
CA ILE A 7 -22.42 3.30 1.52
C ILE A 7 -21.21 2.36 1.51
N PHE A 8 -20.65 2.14 0.32
CA PHE A 8 -19.37 1.46 0.16
C PHE A 8 -18.26 2.49 -0.02
N LEU A 9 -17.17 2.32 0.72
CA LEU A 9 -16.01 3.21 0.74
C LEU A 9 -14.79 2.46 0.24
N ASP A 10 -13.96 3.13 -0.54
CA ASP A 10 -12.58 2.66 -0.75
C ASP A 10 -11.75 2.83 0.53
N ALA A 11 -10.60 2.19 0.60
CA ALA A 11 -9.71 2.20 1.76
C ALA A 11 -8.66 3.32 1.67
N VAL A 12 -7.56 3.10 0.96
CA VAL A 12 -6.43 4.05 0.89
C VAL A 12 -6.82 5.30 0.11
N GLY A 13 -6.50 6.48 0.64
CA GLY A 13 -6.87 7.76 0.03
C GLY A 13 -8.32 8.18 0.30
N THR A 14 -9.09 7.34 0.99
CA THR A 14 -10.48 7.63 1.42
C THR A 14 -10.63 7.56 2.93
N LEU A 15 -10.25 6.43 3.55
CA LEU A 15 -10.35 6.20 4.99
C LEU A 15 -9.03 6.46 5.72
N PHE A 16 -7.92 6.10 5.10
CA PHE A 16 -6.58 6.27 5.66
C PHE A 16 -5.56 6.53 4.57
N GLY A 17 -4.40 7.04 4.96
CA GLY A 17 -3.26 7.29 4.07
C GLY A 17 -1.96 6.79 4.67
N VAL A 18 -0.90 6.82 3.87
CA VAL A 18 0.46 6.51 4.32
C VAL A 18 0.94 7.62 5.24
N GLN A 19 1.39 7.28 6.45
CA GLN A 19 2.02 8.22 7.36
C GLN A 19 3.39 8.61 6.81
N GLY A 20 3.57 9.89 6.49
CA GLY A 20 4.76 10.35 5.79
C GLY A 20 4.66 10.07 4.29
N SER A 21 5.67 9.43 3.71
CA SER A 21 5.65 8.96 2.32
C SER A 21 6.12 7.52 2.16
N VAL A 22 5.79 6.91 1.02
CA VAL A 22 6.29 5.57 0.66
C VAL A 22 7.82 5.58 0.62
N GLY A 23 8.42 6.62 0.03
CA GLY A 23 9.86 6.80 -0.02
C GLY A 23 10.51 6.92 1.35
N GLU A 24 9.86 7.53 2.33
CA GLU A 24 10.35 7.59 3.72
C GLU A 24 10.41 6.20 4.35
N VAL A 25 9.35 5.40 4.22
CA VAL A 25 9.32 4.01 4.72
C VAL A 25 10.37 3.16 4.02
N TYR A 26 10.43 3.23 2.69
CA TYR A 26 11.39 2.49 1.87
C TYR A 26 12.83 2.85 2.24
N SER A 27 13.13 4.15 2.40
CA SER A 27 14.46 4.64 2.78
C SER A 27 14.86 4.17 4.18
N ALA A 28 13.93 4.24 5.14
CA ALA A 28 14.17 3.84 6.52
C ALA A 28 14.46 2.33 6.65
N ILE A 29 13.72 1.49 5.93
CA ILE A 29 13.95 0.04 5.93
C ILE A 29 15.23 -0.27 5.15
N ALA A 30 15.44 0.30 3.97
CA ALA A 30 16.64 0.06 3.16
C ALA A 30 17.94 0.40 3.91
N ASN A 31 17.91 1.43 4.77
CA ASN A 31 19.06 1.79 5.61
C ASN A 31 19.47 0.67 6.57
N GLN A 32 18.52 -0.10 7.09
CA GLN A 32 18.78 -1.26 7.96
C GLN A 32 19.47 -2.40 7.19
N PHE A 33 19.29 -2.43 5.88
CA PHE A 33 19.96 -3.36 4.95
C PHE A 33 21.23 -2.76 4.32
N GLY A 34 21.74 -1.64 4.86
CA GLY A 34 22.99 -1.01 4.43
C GLY A 34 22.87 -0.13 3.18
N VAL A 35 21.67 0.09 2.64
CA VAL A 35 21.45 0.91 1.45
C VAL A 35 20.91 2.28 1.86
N THR A 36 21.70 3.32 1.62
CA THR A 36 21.30 4.71 1.91
C THR A 36 20.87 5.41 0.65
N VAL A 37 19.58 5.77 0.58
CA VAL A 37 18.97 6.43 -0.57
C VAL A 37 17.98 7.49 -0.11
N PRO A 38 17.93 8.69 -0.72
CA PRO A 38 16.98 9.73 -0.31
C PRO A 38 15.52 9.32 -0.54
N ALA A 39 14.68 9.51 0.47
CA ALA A 39 13.24 9.26 0.39
C ALA A 39 12.58 9.94 -0.82
N SER A 40 12.95 11.19 -1.11
CA SER A 40 12.40 11.95 -2.24
C SER A 40 12.77 11.39 -3.62
N ALA A 41 13.88 10.64 -3.73
CA ALA A 41 14.23 9.93 -4.96
C ALA A 41 13.37 8.66 -5.10
N LEU A 42 13.18 7.93 -4.00
CA LEU A 42 12.31 6.75 -3.94
C LEU A 42 10.85 7.10 -4.21
N ASP A 43 10.32 8.19 -3.67
CA ASP A 43 8.94 8.63 -3.96
C ASP A 43 8.72 8.84 -5.46
N LYS A 44 9.65 9.55 -6.12
CA LYS A 44 9.57 9.81 -7.56
C LYS A 44 9.68 8.53 -8.38
N ALA A 45 10.54 7.61 -7.97
CA ALA A 45 10.71 6.32 -8.64
C ALA A 45 9.51 5.39 -8.41
N PHE A 46 8.97 5.36 -7.19
CA PHE A 46 7.80 4.58 -6.83
C PHE A 46 6.58 5.00 -7.65
N VAL A 47 6.31 6.31 -7.73
CA VAL A 47 5.19 6.82 -8.54
C VAL A 47 5.30 6.36 -10.00
N LYS A 48 6.50 6.35 -10.57
CA LYS A 48 6.73 5.86 -11.93
C LYS A 48 6.59 4.35 -12.04
N ALA A 49 7.17 3.59 -11.10
CA ALA A 49 7.10 2.14 -11.07
C ALA A 49 5.65 1.66 -10.92
N PHE A 50 4.90 2.27 -10.00
CA PHE A 50 3.47 2.00 -9.78
C PHE A 50 2.61 2.37 -10.99
N ALA A 51 2.81 3.56 -11.58
CA ALA A 51 2.06 3.99 -12.77
C ALA A 51 2.34 3.15 -14.03
N SER A 52 3.49 2.46 -14.08
CA SER A 52 3.86 1.57 -15.19
C SER A 52 3.58 0.09 -14.91
N ALA A 53 3.13 -0.25 -13.70
CA ALA A 53 2.68 -1.59 -13.38
C ALA A 53 1.32 -1.85 -14.04
N GLU A 54 1.13 -3.07 -14.53
CA GLU A 54 -0.21 -3.51 -14.89
C GLU A 54 -1.10 -3.52 -13.64
N PRO A 55 -2.41 -3.29 -13.75
CA PRO A 55 -3.31 -3.37 -12.60
C PRO A 55 -3.14 -4.71 -11.87
N ALA A 56 -3.18 -4.69 -10.53
CA ALA A 56 -3.14 -5.89 -9.69
C ALA A 56 -4.46 -6.69 -9.81
N VAL A 57 -4.73 -7.22 -11.00
CA VAL A 57 -5.91 -8.03 -11.31
C VAL A 57 -5.40 -9.36 -11.86
N PHE A 58 -5.82 -10.45 -11.22
CA PHE A 58 -5.34 -11.79 -11.50
C PHE A 58 -6.49 -12.66 -12.02
N PRO A 59 -6.89 -12.50 -13.30
CA PRO A 59 -7.95 -13.31 -13.88
C PRO A 59 -7.54 -14.78 -13.91
N GLU A 60 -8.53 -15.68 -13.82
CA GLU A 60 -8.32 -17.14 -13.90
C GLU A 60 -7.36 -17.71 -12.83
N THR A 61 -7.15 -16.98 -11.73
CA THR A 61 -6.32 -17.41 -10.60
C THR A 61 -7.22 -17.87 -9.45
N ASP A 62 -6.86 -18.99 -8.82
CA ASP A 62 -7.59 -19.49 -7.66
C ASP A 62 -7.41 -18.55 -6.45
N ALA A 63 -8.45 -18.40 -5.62
CA ALA A 63 -8.42 -17.47 -4.49
C ALA A 63 -7.26 -17.72 -3.51
N GLU A 64 -6.83 -18.98 -3.38
CA GLU A 64 -5.70 -19.38 -2.53
C GLU A 64 -4.34 -18.90 -3.06
N GLU A 65 -4.23 -18.64 -4.37
CA GLU A 65 -3.00 -18.17 -5.03
C GLU A 65 -2.89 -16.64 -5.07
N ILE A 66 -3.99 -15.92 -4.84
CA ILE A 66 -4.04 -14.45 -4.91
C ILE A 66 -2.99 -13.77 -4.01
N PRO A 67 -2.81 -14.16 -2.73
CA PRO A 67 -1.79 -13.52 -1.88
C PRO A 67 -0.38 -13.62 -2.44
N GLN A 68 -0.03 -14.76 -3.07
CA GLN A 68 1.27 -14.95 -3.70
C GLN A 68 1.42 -14.05 -4.95
N ARG A 69 0.36 -13.89 -5.75
CA ARG A 69 0.35 -12.97 -6.90
C ARG A 69 0.51 -11.51 -6.48
N GLU A 70 -0.15 -11.11 -5.40
CA GLU A 70 -0.03 -9.77 -4.84
C GLU A 70 1.39 -9.50 -4.32
N PHE A 71 1.99 -10.48 -3.64
CA PHE A 71 3.39 -10.42 -3.21
C PHE A 71 4.33 -10.21 -4.39
N GLU A 72 4.22 -11.02 -5.45
CA GLU A 72 5.01 -10.90 -6.67
C GLU A 72 4.81 -9.56 -7.39
N TRP A 73 3.57 -9.06 -7.40
CA TRP A 73 3.25 -7.78 -8.02
C TRP A 73 3.93 -6.62 -7.28
N TRP A 74 3.85 -6.61 -5.94
CA TRP A 74 4.53 -5.62 -5.12
C TRP A 74 6.05 -5.75 -5.19
N TRP A 75 6.58 -6.97 -5.31
CA TRP A 75 8.00 -7.24 -5.52
C TRP A 75 8.52 -6.51 -6.76
N VAL A 76 7.80 -6.64 -7.88
CA VAL A 76 8.16 -6.00 -9.15
C VAL A 76 8.17 -4.48 -9.01
N ILE A 77 7.23 -3.89 -8.29
CA ILE A 77 7.18 -2.43 -8.09
C ILE A 77 8.32 -1.96 -7.19
N ALA A 78 8.58 -2.66 -6.08
CA ALA A 78 9.67 -2.32 -5.18
C ALA A 78 11.03 -2.43 -5.89
N SER A 79 11.30 -3.55 -6.56
CA SER A 79 12.54 -3.76 -7.31
C SER A 79 12.76 -2.67 -8.38
N ARG A 80 11.73 -2.37 -9.21
CA ARG A 80 11.79 -1.28 -10.19
C ARG A 80 12.03 0.09 -9.56
N THR A 81 11.51 0.32 -8.35
CA THR A 81 11.73 1.58 -7.62
C THR A 81 13.20 1.76 -7.29
N PHE A 82 13.85 0.74 -6.72
CA PHE A 82 15.28 0.80 -6.37
C PHE A 82 16.20 0.72 -7.61
N GLU A 83 15.79 0.00 -8.66
CA GLU A 83 16.48 -0.04 -9.95
C GLU A 83 16.53 1.35 -10.60
N GLN A 84 15.40 2.08 -10.64
CA GLN A 84 15.34 3.43 -11.20
C GLN A 84 16.22 4.45 -10.48
N VAL A 85 16.50 4.24 -9.19
CA VAL A 85 17.40 5.08 -8.40
C VAL A 85 18.86 4.60 -8.49
N GLY A 86 19.11 3.45 -9.13
CA GLY A 86 20.45 2.92 -9.39
C GLY A 86 21.12 2.30 -8.16
N VAL A 87 20.32 1.81 -7.21
CA VAL A 87 20.83 1.27 -5.94
C VAL A 87 20.43 -0.18 -5.68
N LEU A 88 19.71 -0.83 -6.60
CA LEU A 88 19.27 -2.22 -6.44
C LEU A 88 20.46 -3.18 -6.20
N ASP A 89 21.56 -3.01 -6.92
CA ASP A 89 22.76 -3.84 -6.79
C ASP A 89 23.56 -3.58 -5.48
N GLN A 90 23.15 -2.61 -4.66
CA GLN A 90 23.76 -2.35 -3.35
C GLN A 90 23.19 -3.24 -2.25
N PHE A 91 22.03 -3.87 -2.49
CA PHE A 91 21.47 -4.85 -1.57
C PHE A 91 22.28 -6.14 -1.64
N THR A 92 22.70 -6.67 -0.48
CA THR A 92 23.31 -8.00 -0.42
C THR A 92 22.26 -9.09 -0.65
N ASP A 93 21.07 -8.89 -0.09
CA ASP A 93 19.89 -9.70 -0.35
C ASP A 93 18.67 -8.77 -0.45
N PHE A 94 18.13 -8.61 -1.66
CA PHE A 94 16.92 -7.80 -1.87
C PHE A 94 15.66 -8.53 -1.40
N ILE A 95 15.70 -9.87 -1.29
CA ILE A 95 14.56 -10.67 -0.85
C ILE A 95 14.27 -10.41 0.62
N ASP A 96 15.29 -10.52 1.47
CA ASP A 96 15.14 -10.24 2.90
C ASP A 96 14.67 -8.80 3.15
N PHE A 97 15.18 -7.84 2.38
CA PHE A 97 14.72 -6.44 2.44
C PHE A 97 13.24 -6.32 2.08
N PHE A 98 12.83 -6.96 0.97
CA PHE A 98 11.46 -6.87 0.50
C PHE A 98 10.49 -7.57 1.44
N ASP A 99 10.85 -8.69 2.05
CA ASP A 99 10.02 -9.39 3.04
C ASP A 99 9.73 -8.49 4.24
N GLU A 100 10.74 -7.79 4.78
CA GLU A 100 10.57 -6.81 5.85
C GLU A 100 9.68 -5.63 5.41
N LEU A 101 9.94 -5.10 4.21
CA LEU A 101 9.17 -4.00 3.64
C LEU A 101 7.69 -4.37 3.45
N TYR A 102 7.43 -5.52 2.84
CA TYR A 102 6.11 -6.05 2.57
C TYR A 102 5.38 -6.30 3.90
N GLY A 103 6.05 -6.94 4.87
CA GLY A 103 5.51 -7.17 6.21
C GLY A 103 5.15 -5.87 6.93
N HIS A 104 5.98 -4.82 6.82
CA HIS A 104 5.72 -3.53 7.47
C HIS A 104 4.39 -2.90 7.02
N PHE A 105 4.09 -2.93 5.71
CA PHE A 105 2.84 -2.40 5.15
C PHE A 105 1.58 -3.21 5.52
N ALA A 106 1.74 -4.46 5.98
CA ALA A 106 0.64 -5.25 6.53
C ALA A 106 0.28 -4.86 7.99
N THR A 107 1.09 -4.04 8.65
CA THR A 107 0.83 -3.55 10.01
C THR A 107 0.07 -2.22 9.98
N ALA A 108 -0.38 -1.75 11.14
CA ALA A 108 -0.96 -0.41 11.28
C ALA A 108 0.09 0.73 11.26
N GLN A 109 1.39 0.43 11.42
CA GLN A 109 2.44 1.43 11.62
C GLN A 109 2.60 2.46 10.49
N PRO A 110 2.54 2.08 9.19
CA PRO A 110 2.73 3.03 8.11
C PRO A 110 1.45 3.79 7.75
N TRP A 111 0.37 3.65 8.52
CA TRP A 111 -0.93 4.20 8.17
C TRP A 111 -1.45 5.18 9.20
N PHE A 112 -2.18 6.19 8.75
CA PHE A 112 -2.96 7.07 9.61
C PHE A 112 -4.38 7.23 9.06
N ILE A 113 -5.36 7.33 9.96
CA ILE A 113 -6.76 7.58 9.61
C ILE A 113 -6.97 9.08 9.42
N TYR A 114 -7.67 9.49 8.37
CA TYR A 114 -7.95 10.90 8.17
C TYR A 114 -8.83 11.47 9.30
N PRO A 115 -8.60 12.71 9.77
CA PRO A 115 -9.26 13.23 10.97
C PRO A 115 -10.80 13.27 10.90
N ASP A 116 -11.35 13.41 9.70
CA ASP A 116 -12.77 13.52 9.41
C ASP A 116 -13.48 12.16 9.22
N VAL A 117 -12.73 11.08 9.03
CA VAL A 117 -13.28 9.74 8.75
C VAL A 117 -14.10 9.23 9.93
N ILE A 118 -13.55 9.15 11.14
CA ILE A 118 -14.29 8.61 12.29
C ILE A 118 -15.58 9.42 12.58
N PRO A 119 -15.57 10.76 12.59
CA PRO A 119 -16.80 11.56 12.67
C PRO A 119 -17.82 11.24 11.57
N ALA A 120 -17.40 11.14 10.31
CA ALA A 120 -18.28 10.89 9.18
C ALA A 120 -18.94 9.50 9.25
N LEU A 121 -18.14 8.45 9.50
CA LEU A 121 -18.64 7.08 9.64
C LEU A 121 -19.68 6.98 10.77
N LYS A 122 -19.41 7.61 11.92
CA LYS A 122 -20.36 7.65 13.05
C LYS A 122 -21.64 8.39 12.70
N ALA A 123 -21.54 9.51 11.99
CA ALA A 123 -22.71 10.30 11.59
C ALA A 123 -23.64 9.49 10.66
N TRP A 124 -23.08 8.77 9.68
CA TRP A 124 -23.85 7.90 8.78
C TRP A 124 -24.48 6.72 9.49
N GLN A 125 -23.74 6.02 10.36
CA GLN A 125 -24.28 4.94 11.17
C GLN A 125 -25.40 5.41 12.10
N HIS A 126 -25.28 6.61 12.69
CA HIS A 126 -26.30 7.15 13.59
C HIS A 126 -27.64 7.38 12.88
N ILE A 127 -27.62 7.75 11.60
CA ILE A 127 -28.83 7.88 10.78
C ILE A 127 -29.22 6.55 10.10
N GLY A 128 -28.67 5.41 10.54
CA GLY A 128 -29.05 4.08 10.09
C GLY A 128 -28.61 3.74 8.67
N ILE A 129 -27.48 4.30 8.22
CA ILE A 129 -26.83 3.89 6.97
C ILE A 129 -25.82 2.78 7.31
N GLU A 130 -25.91 1.66 6.60
CA GLU A 130 -24.93 0.58 6.66
C GLU A 130 -23.65 0.97 5.91
N LEU A 131 -22.48 0.55 6.40
CA LEU A 131 -21.20 0.88 5.80
C LEU A 131 -20.45 -0.39 5.43
N GLY A 132 -19.80 -0.39 4.27
CA GLY A 132 -18.91 -1.46 3.83
C GLY A 132 -17.66 -0.89 3.18
N VAL A 133 -16.59 -1.69 3.13
CA VAL A 133 -15.36 -1.36 2.42
C VAL A 133 -15.31 -2.19 1.14
N VAL A 134 -15.01 -1.55 0.02
CA VAL A 134 -14.72 -2.18 -1.27
C VAL A 134 -13.47 -1.51 -1.80
N SER A 135 -12.35 -2.23 -1.79
CA SER A 135 -11.06 -1.69 -2.18
C SER A 135 -10.29 -2.68 -3.03
N ASN A 136 -9.47 -2.15 -3.94
CA ASN A 136 -8.46 -2.91 -4.68
C ASN A 136 -7.15 -3.04 -3.89
N PHE A 137 -7.16 -2.74 -2.59
CA PHE A 137 -6.06 -3.07 -1.70
C PHE A 137 -5.83 -4.59 -1.74
N ASP A 138 -4.59 -5.01 -1.54
CA ASP A 138 -4.29 -6.43 -1.49
C ASP A 138 -4.96 -7.13 -0.31
N SER A 139 -4.85 -8.45 -0.26
CA SER A 139 -5.58 -9.30 0.69
C SER A 139 -5.23 -9.06 2.16
N ARG A 140 -4.27 -8.17 2.47
CA ARG A 140 -3.78 -7.86 3.82
C ARG A 140 -4.54 -6.69 4.47
N LEU A 141 -5.59 -6.18 3.85
CA LEU A 141 -6.53 -5.25 4.49
C LEU A 141 -7.42 -6.04 5.48
N HIS A 142 -7.24 -5.82 6.78
CA HIS A 142 -7.94 -6.53 7.86
C HIS A 142 -8.60 -5.60 8.88
#